data_AF-A0A2V9YKK3-F1
#
_entry.id   AF-A0A2V9YKK3-F1
#
_cell.length_a   1.000
_cell.length_b   1.000
_cell.length_c   1.000
_cell.angle_alpha   90.00
_cell.angle_beta   90.00
_cell.angle_gamma   90.00
#
_symmetry.space_group_name_H-M   'P 1'
#
loop_
_entity.id
_entity.type
_entity.pdbx_description
1 polymer ?
#
loop_
_entity_poly.entity_id
_entity_poly.type
_entity_poly.pdbx_seq_one_letter_code
_entity_poly.pdbx_strand_id
1 'polypeptide(L)'
;MEVGAEGAVLQAAAGKIVFRFHSRDLHLVLGPTKDAKPVRFKVTLDGNAPGRDCGADSVSEGTGEIREPPSLSTHPAKGQVEDRTFEIEFL
;
A
#
# COMPACT_ATOMS: atom_id res chain seq x y z
N MET A 1 1.05 15.30 5.16
CA MET A 1 0.25 14.76 4.02
C MET A 1 -0.75 15.83 3.64
N GLU A 2 -0.89 16.11 2.34
CA GLU A 2 -1.96 16.98 1.82
C GLU A 2 -3.06 16.08 1.26
N VAL A 3 -4.32 16.30 1.64
CA VAL A 3 -5.46 15.50 1.22
C VAL A 3 -6.31 16.34 0.28
N GLY A 4 -6.34 15.96 -1.00
CA GLY A 4 -7.23 16.52 -2.01
C GLY A 4 -8.55 15.75 -2.08
N ALA A 5 -9.41 16.12 -3.03
CA ALA A 5 -10.74 15.53 -3.19
C ALA A 5 -10.71 14.02 -3.54
N GLU A 6 -9.66 13.56 -4.25
CA GLU A 6 -9.59 12.20 -4.82
C GLU A 6 -8.26 11.49 -4.49
N GLY A 7 -7.39 12.10 -3.68
CA GLY A 7 -6.08 11.52 -3.37
C GLY A 7 -5.34 12.27 -2.28
N ALA A 8 -4.33 11.62 -1.71
CA ALA A 8 -3.45 12.22 -0.72
C ALA A 8 -2.00 12.22 -1.22
N VAL A 9 -1.34 13.38 -1.11
CA VAL A 9 0.07 13.55 -1.50
C VAL A 9 0.93 13.52 -0.24
N LEU A 10 1.89 12.60 -0.22
CA LEU A 10 2.91 12.59 0.80
C LEU A 10 3.95 13.67 0.49
N GLN A 11 4.07 14.65 1.39
CA GLN A 11 4.97 15.80 1.21
C GLN A 11 6.42 15.49 1.64
N ALA A 12 6.63 14.52 2.54
CA ALA A 12 7.93 14.05 2.99
C ALA A 12 7.81 12.67 3.67
N ALA A 13 8.86 11.86 3.62
CA ALA A 13 9.03 10.73 4.52
C ALA A 13 9.35 11.23 5.96
N ALA A 14 8.94 10.57 7.04
CA ALA A 14 8.19 9.33 7.14
C ALA A 14 6.67 9.59 7.23
N GLY A 15 5.92 9.09 6.26
CA GLY A 15 4.46 9.13 6.25
C GLY A 15 3.88 7.76 6.54
N LYS A 16 2.82 7.70 7.35
CA LYS A 16 2.08 6.46 7.60
C LYS A 16 0.61 6.64 7.27
N ILE A 17 0.05 5.70 6.52
CA ILE A 17 -1.40 5.58 6.28
C ILE A 17 -1.87 4.31 6.98
N VAL A 18 -2.92 4.44 7.80
CA VAL A 18 -3.60 3.31 8.43
C VAL A 18 -5.03 3.28 7.93
N PHE A 19 -5.45 2.13 7.41
CA PHE A 19 -6.78 1.93 6.89
C PHE A 19 -7.37 0.64 7.43
N ARG A 20 -8.54 0.73 8.07
CA ARG A 20 -9.30 -0.43 8.53
C ARG A 20 -10.44 -0.71 7.56
N PHE A 21 -10.53 -1.95 7.11
CA PHE A 21 -11.48 -2.37 6.10
C PHE A 21 -12.11 -3.71 6.48
N HIS A 22 -13.33 -3.91 6.02
CA HIS A 22 -14.07 -5.18 6.16
C HIS A 22 -14.25 -5.78 4.78
N SER A 23 -13.18 -6.37 4.25
CA SER A 23 -13.16 -6.98 2.90
C SER A 23 -12.06 -8.03 2.80
N ARG A 24 -12.12 -8.83 1.75
CA ARG A 24 -11.05 -9.76 1.38
C ARG A 24 -9.87 -9.07 0.71
N ASP A 25 -10.17 -7.97 0.02
CA ASP A 25 -9.23 -7.28 -0.85
C ASP A 25 -9.22 -5.79 -0.50
N LEU A 26 -8.02 -5.20 -0.50
CA LEU A 26 -7.78 -3.77 -0.44
C LEU A 26 -6.93 -3.39 -1.65
N HIS A 27 -7.46 -2.49 -2.48
CA HIS A 27 -6.72 -1.96 -3.63
C HIS A 27 -6.21 -0.57 -3.29
N LEU A 28 -4.88 -0.41 -3.28
CA LEU A 28 -4.21 0.87 -3.10
C LEU A 28 -3.37 1.16 -4.34
N VAL A 29 -3.64 2.28 -5.00
CA VAL A 29 -2.89 2.73 -6.18
C VAL A 29 -1.95 3.84 -5.74
N LEU A 30 -0.64 3.63 -5.93
CA LEU A 30 0.40 4.58 -5.54
C LEU A 30 1.22 4.97 -6.76
N GLY A 31 1.13 6.24 -7.17
CA GLY A 31 1.92 6.78 -8.28
C GLY A 31 3.17 7.52 -7.80
N PRO A 32 4.26 7.54 -8.58
CA PRO A 32 5.41 8.40 -8.29
C PRO A 32 4.98 9.87 -8.27
N THR A 33 5.55 10.65 -7.35
CA THR A 33 5.43 12.12 -7.38
C THR A 33 6.10 12.68 -8.65
N LYS A 34 5.79 13.92 -9.02
CA LYS A 34 6.32 14.58 -10.24
C LYS A 34 7.84 14.46 -10.43
N ASP A 35 8.59 14.32 -9.35
CA ASP A 35 10.05 14.12 -9.33
C ASP A 35 10.54 12.70 -9.72
N ALA A 36 9.65 11.74 -9.96
CA ALA A 36 9.95 10.36 -10.37
C ALA A 36 10.98 9.62 -9.49
N LYS A 37 11.15 10.06 -8.23
CA LYS A 37 12.06 9.40 -7.29
C LYS A 37 11.45 8.07 -6.83
N PRO A 38 12.24 6.99 -6.80
CA PRO A 38 11.78 5.74 -6.21
C PRO A 38 11.37 5.97 -4.76
N VAL A 39 10.15 5.58 -4.41
CA VAL A 39 9.66 5.65 -3.02
C VAL A 39 9.66 4.26 -2.44
N ARG A 40 10.40 4.06 -1.37
CA ARG A 40 10.39 2.82 -0.61
C ARG A 40 9.24 2.85 0.38
N PHE A 41 8.60 1.71 0.56
CA PHE A 41 7.53 1.59 1.52
C PHE A 41 7.57 0.24 2.22
N LYS A 42 6.89 0.17 3.35
CA LYS A 42 6.65 -1.04 4.11
C LYS A 42 5.16 -1.15 4.43
N VAL A 43 4.56 -2.29 4.12
CA VAL A 43 3.18 -2.60 4.46
C VAL A 43 3.10 -3.63 5.58
N THR A 44 2.06 -3.52 6.39
CA THR A 44 1.68 -4.54 7.36
C THR A 44 0.16 -4.78 7.28
N LEU A 45 -0.24 -6.01 7.59
CA LEU A 45 -1.62 -6.42 7.73
C LEU A 45 -1.82 -6.91 9.17
N ASP A 46 -2.69 -6.24 9.91
CA ASP A 46 -2.94 -6.48 11.33
C ASP A 46 -1.65 -6.47 12.17
N GLY A 47 -0.71 -5.59 11.81
CA GLY A 47 0.60 -5.46 12.43
C GLY A 47 1.63 -6.52 12.02
N ASN A 48 1.28 -7.45 11.15
CA ASN A 48 2.15 -8.52 10.66
C ASN A 48 2.58 -8.30 9.20
N ALA A 49 3.63 -9.01 8.76
CA ALA A 49 4.00 -9.03 7.35
C ALA A 49 2.86 -9.65 6.51
N PRO A 50 2.58 -9.12 5.30
CA PRO A 50 1.45 -9.57 4.49
C PRO A 50 1.60 -11.01 3.96
N GLY A 51 2.82 -11.56 3.92
CA GLY A 51 3.04 -12.95 3.56
C GLY A 51 2.54 -13.28 2.14
N ARG A 52 1.52 -14.14 2.06
CA ARG A 52 0.90 -14.56 0.78
C ARG A 52 -0.13 -13.54 0.26
N ASP A 53 -0.53 -12.58 1.09
CA ASP A 53 -1.43 -11.49 0.73
C ASP A 53 -0.66 -10.25 0.26
N CYS A 54 0.64 -10.38 -0.07
CA CYS A 54 1.44 -9.29 -0.59
C CYS A 54 0.94 -8.85 -1.99
N GLY A 55 0.84 -7.52 -2.18
CA GLY A 55 0.50 -6.94 -3.49
C GLY A 55 1.64 -7.06 -4.48
N ALA A 56 1.37 -6.76 -5.76
CA ALA A 56 2.33 -6.91 -6.86
C ALA A 56 3.64 -6.13 -6.65
N ASP A 57 3.56 -4.96 -6.01
CA ASP A 57 4.68 -4.06 -5.77
C ASP A 57 5.41 -4.29 -4.43
N SER A 58 4.99 -5.31 -3.66
CA SER A 58 5.52 -5.63 -2.34
C SER A 58 5.94 -7.09 -2.23
N VAL A 59 7.06 -7.36 -1.57
CA VAL A 59 7.45 -8.75 -1.24
C VAL A 59 6.65 -9.27 -0.03
N SER A 60 6.69 -10.58 0.23
CA SER A 60 6.00 -11.20 1.37
C SER A 60 6.38 -10.63 2.74
N GLU A 61 7.55 -10.00 2.87
CA GLU A 61 7.96 -9.29 4.09
C GLU A 61 7.30 -7.92 4.25
N GLY A 62 6.56 -7.45 3.24
CA GLY A 62 5.84 -6.18 3.23
C GLY A 62 6.63 -5.00 2.66
N THR A 63 7.89 -5.19 2.30
CA THR A 63 8.69 -4.11 1.70
C THR A 63 8.42 -4.00 0.20
N GLY A 64 8.36 -2.78 -0.33
CA GLY A 64 8.22 -2.52 -1.75
C GLY A 64 8.90 -1.22 -2.17
N GLU A 65 9.09 -1.04 -3.48
CA GLU A 65 9.64 0.18 -4.06
C GLU A 65 8.84 0.58 -5.30
N ILE A 66 8.31 1.80 -5.30
CA ILE A 66 7.54 2.36 -6.42
C ILE A 66 8.55 2.98 -7.41
N ARG A 67 8.77 2.34 -8.56
CA ARG A 67 9.69 2.83 -9.61
C ARG A 67 8.99 3.43 -10.83
N GLU A 68 7.81 2.93 -11.15
CA GLU A 68 7.05 3.28 -12.35
C GLU A 68 5.58 3.55 -11.96
N PRO A 69 4.79 4.27 -12.77
CA PRO A 69 3.35 4.39 -12.51
C PRO A 69 2.75 2.99 -12.35
N PRO A 70 1.98 2.74 -11.28
CA PRO A 70 1.57 1.40 -10.90
C PRO A 70 0.73 0.80 -12.03
N SER A 71 1.10 -0.40 -12.45
CA SER A 71 0.29 -1.19 -13.36
C SER A 71 -0.90 -1.76 -12.58
N LEU A 72 -2.11 -1.61 -13.14
CA LEU A 72 -3.32 -2.18 -12.54
C LEU A 72 -3.21 -3.71 -12.53
N SER A 73 -3.09 -4.32 -11.36
CA SER A 73 -3.05 -5.77 -11.22
C SER A 73 -4.14 -6.25 -10.25
N THR A 74 -5.10 -7.02 -10.77
CA THR A 74 -6.12 -7.73 -9.98
C THR A 74 -5.64 -9.12 -9.64
N HIS A 75 -5.44 -9.41 -8.35
CA HIS A 75 -5.21 -10.76 -7.86
C HIS A 75 -6.48 -11.26 -7.16
N PRO A 76 -7.04 -12.43 -7.53
CA PRO A 76 -8.18 -12.98 -6.80
C PRO A 76 -7.71 -13.53 -5.44
N ALA A 77 -8.02 -12.84 -4.34
CA ALA A 77 -7.79 -13.38 -3.01
C ALA A 77 -8.66 -14.62 -2.76
N LYS A 78 -8.13 -15.63 -2.07
CA LYS A 78 -8.90 -16.75 -1.50
C LYS A 78 -8.92 -16.59 0.02
N GLY A 79 -10.09 -16.29 0.61
CA GLY A 79 -10.22 -16.10 2.06
C GLY A 79 -11.63 -15.69 2.51
N GLN A 80 -11.88 -15.67 3.82
CA GLN A 80 -13.13 -15.16 4.40
C GLN A 80 -13.08 -13.62 4.49
N VAL A 81 -14.24 -12.96 4.52
CA VAL A 81 -14.33 -11.50 4.76
C VAL A 81 -14.19 -11.28 6.26
N GLU A 82 -13.20 -10.49 6.65
CA GLU A 82 -12.88 -10.20 8.06
C GLU A 82 -12.46 -8.73 8.19
N ASP A 83 -12.59 -8.17 9.38
CA ASP A 83 -12.04 -6.86 9.72
C ASP A 83 -10.52 -6.93 9.78
N ARG A 84 -9.85 -6.17 8.91
CA ARG A 84 -8.39 -6.13 8.85
C ARG A 84 -7.88 -4.70 8.83
N THR A 85 -6.71 -4.52 9.41
CA THR A 85 -6.01 -3.23 9.47
C THR A 85 -4.82 -3.29 8.53
N PHE A 86 -4.87 -2.51 7.47
CA PHE A 86 -3.74 -2.30 6.59
C PHE A 86 -2.97 -1.06 7.02
N GLU A 87 -1.65 -1.18 7.12
CA GLU A 87 -0.77 -0.04 7.31
C GLU A 87 0.26 0.01 6.19
N ILE A 88 0.55 1.22 5.71
CA ILE A 88 1.68 1.49 4.82
C ILE A 88 2.50 2.64 5.38
N GLU A 89 3.80 2.43 5.48
CA GLU A 89 4.80 3.40 5.90
C GLU A 89 5.76 3.69 4.76
N PHE A 90 5.96 4.97 4.45
CA PHE A 90 6.88 5.44 3.41
C PHE A 90 8.22 5.83 4.03
N LEU A 91 9.30 5.26 3.49
CA LEU A 91 10.68 5.35 4.00
C LEU A 91 11.53 6.37 3.24
#